data_AF-A0A6I1DXL3-F1
#
_entry.id   AF-A0A6I1DXL3-F1
#
_cell.length_a   1.000
_cell.length_b   1.000
_cell.length_c   1.000
_cell.angle_alpha   90.00
_cell.angle_beta   90.00
_cell.angle_gamma   90.00
#
_symmetry.space_group_name_H-M   'P 1'
#
loop_
_entity.id
_entity.type
_entity.pdbx_description
1 polymer ?
#
loop_
_entity_poly.entity_id
_entity_poly.type
_entity_poly.pdbx_seq_one_letter_code
_entity_poly.pdbx_strand_id
1 'polypeptide(L)'
;MYTLTLLLRLGLILFGNPIEPDIGSRSSYYTDHNNVGMLVLGSANQQTLIERVELAHSLYLSKNGQFDYIIVSGGCGAHGSQICEAGQMKDLLMEKGIPEHIIIKEEKSKTTAQNYCYSRILRNPDGTKVINKDDTLYVVSNHWHAIAVAGCFSVREDVKGTYYIEGDIKPKSNDSVDYTHILENCSNNQNYCEDLLWPYITASYFRNLDGQNEVVHLLGDHVAYSDSKASESSFFLTKKNHHPVVPKKWQDQIDAAFYNRTENKIYFLMGGHSISFGPDEKFNEDRLMPLKKWIKDLPTTWQNGNIDAAFITNDDHKLYLLKGSGLLTVSIPDMTIVNFDDKISNRYQGWPFSWKNGNVDAAYYDEISNKLFLFRGKEYIRISWNDNKTVDSGYPKSLPIKKP
;
A
#
# COMPACT_ATOMS: atom_id res chain seq x y z
N MET A 1 77.74 -15.15 46.09
CA MET A 1 77.26 -16.30 46.89
C MET A 1 75.89 -15.91 47.43
N TYR A 2 74.85 -16.68 47.07
CA TYR A 2 73.41 -16.73 47.46
C TYR A 2 72.94 -15.85 48.65
N THR A 3 71.73 -15.27 48.72
CA THR A 3 70.33 -15.74 48.44
C THR A 3 69.38 -14.51 48.49
N LEU A 4 68.47 -14.29 47.54
CA LEU A 4 67.04 -14.69 47.50
C LEU A 4 66.20 -14.33 48.75
N THR A 5 65.31 -13.34 48.62
CA THR A 5 64.02 -13.32 49.33
C THR A 5 62.98 -12.64 48.42
N LEU A 6 62.05 -13.46 47.92
CA LEU A 6 60.93 -13.11 47.07
C LEU A 6 59.72 -12.80 47.97
N LEU A 7 59.16 -11.59 47.90
CA LEU A 7 57.89 -11.24 48.55
C LEU A 7 56.82 -11.09 47.47
N LEU A 8 55.89 -12.06 47.45
CA LEU A 8 54.65 -12.01 46.67
C LEU A 8 53.79 -10.81 47.11
N ARG A 9 53.35 -9.98 46.18
CA ARG A 9 52.16 -9.13 46.35
C ARG A 9 51.00 -9.73 45.55
N LEU A 10 49.95 -10.16 46.24
CA LEU A 10 48.66 -10.48 45.63
C LEU A 10 48.06 -9.22 45.00
N GLY A 11 47.74 -9.30 43.70
CA GLY A 11 46.87 -8.34 43.03
C GLY A 11 45.41 -8.66 43.34
N LEU A 12 44.71 -7.71 43.96
CA LEU A 12 43.27 -7.74 44.15
C LEU A 12 42.60 -7.30 42.83
N ILE A 13 41.89 -8.21 42.17
CA ILE A 13 41.07 -7.89 40.99
C ILE A 13 39.74 -7.34 41.51
N LEU A 14 39.51 -6.04 41.33
CA LEU A 14 38.19 -5.43 41.52
C LEU A 14 37.40 -5.60 40.21
N PHE A 15 36.35 -6.42 40.26
CA PHE A 15 35.35 -6.51 39.20
C PHE A 15 34.57 -5.19 39.13
N GLY A 16 34.77 -4.42 38.07
CA GLY A 16 33.88 -3.30 37.72
C GLY A 16 32.57 -3.84 37.17
N ASN A 17 31.45 -3.37 37.71
CA ASN A 17 30.12 -3.67 37.18
C ASN A 17 29.97 -3.12 35.75
N PRO A 18 29.31 -3.84 34.83
CA PRO A 18 29.02 -3.33 33.49
C PRO A 18 28.05 -2.15 33.59
N ILE A 19 28.42 -1.05 32.93
CA ILE A 19 27.56 0.12 32.73
C ILE A 19 26.52 -0.29 31.68
N GLU A 20 25.27 -0.49 32.11
CA GLU A 20 24.13 -0.59 31.19
C GLU A 20 23.89 0.78 30.53
N PRO A 21 23.72 0.88 29.20
CA PRO A 21 23.30 2.12 28.58
C PRO A 21 21.84 2.40 28.95
N ASP A 22 21.64 3.53 29.61
CA ASP A 22 20.35 4.12 29.94
C ASP A 22 19.50 4.31 28.67
N ILE A 23 18.44 3.52 28.53
CA ILE A 23 17.43 3.65 27.46
C ILE A 23 16.47 4.78 27.87
N GLY A 24 16.99 6.01 27.83
CA GLY A 24 16.27 7.25 28.07
C GLY A 24 15.82 7.91 26.75
N SER A 25 14.50 8.00 26.57
CA SER A 25 13.77 8.93 25.70
C SER A 25 14.40 9.33 24.35
N ARG A 26 14.10 8.59 23.27
CA ARG A 26 14.28 9.09 21.89
C ARG A 26 13.04 9.92 21.49
N SER A 27 12.89 11.08 22.11
CA SER A 27 12.01 12.15 21.66
C SER A 27 12.82 13.12 20.77
N SER A 28 12.25 13.44 19.61
CA SER A 28 12.62 14.52 18.68
C SER A 28 14.05 14.53 18.11
N TYR A 29 14.25 13.73 17.05
CA TYR A 29 15.16 14.08 15.95
C TYR A 29 14.37 14.04 14.64
N TYR A 30 13.51 15.04 14.42
CA TYR A 30 13.11 15.39 13.05
C TYR A 30 14.18 16.36 12.54
N THR A 31 15.30 15.81 12.11
CA THR A 31 16.22 16.54 11.25
C THR A 31 15.63 16.52 9.85
N ASP A 32 15.43 17.70 9.26
CA ASP A 32 15.27 17.87 7.81
C ASP A 32 16.40 17.08 7.12
N HIS A 33 16.11 15.87 6.67
CA HIS A 33 16.97 15.14 5.75
C HIS A 33 16.20 15.14 4.45
N ASN A 34 16.74 15.83 3.44
CA ASN A 34 16.32 15.62 2.07
C ASN A 34 16.66 14.17 1.75
N ASN A 35 15.68 13.26 1.82
CA ASN A 35 15.96 11.85 1.59
C ASN A 35 16.33 11.65 0.13
N VAL A 36 17.20 10.67 -0.13
CA VAL A 36 17.62 10.29 -1.46
C VAL A 36 16.88 9.02 -1.85
N GLY A 37 15.95 9.17 -2.79
CA GLY A 37 15.12 8.10 -3.32
C GLY A 37 15.55 7.64 -4.70
N MET A 38 15.27 6.39 -5.03
CA MET A 38 15.33 5.86 -6.40
C MET A 38 13.94 5.35 -6.82
N LEU A 39 13.54 5.61 -8.06
CA LEU A 39 12.34 5.03 -8.69
C LEU A 39 12.74 4.32 -9.98
N VAL A 40 12.69 3.00 -9.99
CA VAL A 40 13.00 2.16 -11.15
C VAL A 40 11.71 1.83 -11.91
N LEU A 41 11.65 2.24 -13.18
CA LEU A 41 10.46 2.04 -14.01
C LEU A 41 10.45 0.64 -14.66
N GLY A 42 9.35 -0.09 -14.50
CA GLY A 42 9.14 -1.43 -15.05
C GLY A 42 8.94 -1.46 -16.56
N SER A 43 9.08 -2.67 -17.13
CA SER A 43 8.90 -2.94 -18.55
C SER A 43 8.43 -4.38 -18.77
N ALA A 44 7.44 -4.53 -19.64
CA ALA A 44 6.92 -5.83 -20.05
C ALA A 44 7.92 -6.63 -20.90
N ASN A 45 8.90 -5.93 -21.51
CA ASN A 45 10.03 -6.55 -22.17
C ASN A 45 11.10 -6.92 -21.13
N GLN A 46 11.40 -8.22 -21.02
CA GLN A 46 12.34 -8.80 -20.05
C GLN A 46 13.75 -8.21 -20.17
N GLN A 47 14.26 -8.04 -21.39
CA GLN A 47 15.61 -7.50 -21.61
C GLN A 47 15.70 -6.06 -21.11
N THR A 48 14.70 -5.23 -21.43
CA THR A 48 14.63 -3.85 -20.93
C THR A 48 14.42 -3.79 -19.41
N LEU A 49 13.68 -4.73 -18.81
CA LEU A 49 13.56 -4.81 -17.35
C LEU A 49 14.93 -5.07 -16.70
N ILE A 50 15.69 -6.05 -17.20
CA ILE A 50 17.03 -6.38 -16.70
C ILE A 50 17.96 -5.18 -16.87
N GLU A 51 17.99 -4.54 -18.05
CA GLU A 51 18.79 -3.33 -18.29
C GLU A 51 18.53 -2.25 -17.25
N ARG A 52 17.26 -1.95 -16.96
CA ARG A 52 16.91 -0.92 -15.96
C ARG A 52 17.33 -1.30 -14.54
N VAL A 53 17.30 -2.58 -14.19
CA VAL A 53 17.84 -3.09 -12.92
C VAL A 53 19.36 -2.89 -12.85
N GLU A 54 20.09 -3.16 -13.94
CA GLU A 54 21.54 -2.91 -13.97
C GLU A 54 21.86 -1.42 -13.83
N LEU A 55 21.09 -0.53 -14.46
CA LEU A 55 21.24 0.91 -14.29
C LEU A 55 20.98 1.35 -12.85
N ALA A 56 19.91 0.83 -12.24
CA ALA A 56 19.57 1.11 -10.85
C ALA A 56 20.70 0.67 -9.91
N HIS A 57 21.23 -0.53 -10.10
CA HIS A 57 22.36 -1.03 -9.32
C HIS A 57 23.64 -0.21 -9.54
N SER A 58 23.93 0.18 -10.77
CA SER A 58 25.10 1.00 -11.10
C SER A 58 25.01 2.38 -10.45
N LEU A 59 23.83 3.00 -10.49
CA LEU A 59 23.54 4.25 -9.79
C LEU A 59 23.70 4.07 -8.27
N TYR A 60 23.15 3.00 -7.69
CA TYR A 60 23.29 2.68 -6.26
C TYR A 60 24.77 2.63 -5.85
N LEU A 61 25.60 1.92 -6.60
CA LEU A 61 27.04 1.84 -6.35
C LEU A 61 27.75 3.19 -6.52
N SER A 62 27.41 3.95 -7.57
CA SER A 62 28.02 5.27 -7.83
C SER A 62 27.75 6.30 -6.72
N LYS A 63 26.67 6.09 -5.95
CA LYS A 63 26.30 6.91 -4.79
C LYS A 63 26.75 6.30 -3.47
N ASN A 64 27.64 5.30 -3.49
CA ASN A 64 28.11 4.58 -2.31
C ASN A 64 26.95 4.00 -1.47
N GLY A 65 25.86 3.58 -2.12
CA GLY A 65 24.67 3.04 -1.45
C GLY A 65 23.85 4.06 -0.67
N GLN A 66 24.06 5.37 -0.89
CA GLN A 66 23.31 6.44 -0.20
C GLN A 66 21.91 6.62 -0.81
N PHE A 67 21.04 5.64 -0.57
CA PHE A 67 19.62 5.68 -0.90
C PHE A 67 18.80 5.26 0.32
N ASP A 68 17.85 6.09 0.73
CA ASP A 68 16.95 5.82 1.86
C ASP A 68 15.83 4.85 1.44
N TYR A 69 15.43 4.91 0.17
CA TYR A 69 14.44 4.01 -0.41
C TYR A 69 14.65 3.81 -1.92
N ILE A 70 14.21 2.65 -2.40
CA ILE A 70 14.18 2.27 -3.80
C ILE A 70 12.79 1.76 -4.12
N ILE A 71 12.03 2.49 -4.94
CA ILE A 71 10.75 2.04 -5.46
C ILE A 71 10.98 1.31 -6.77
N VAL A 72 10.46 0.10 -6.89
CA VAL A 72 10.35 -0.63 -8.16
C VAL A 72 8.89 -0.61 -8.59
N SER A 73 8.57 0.08 -9.69
CA SER A 73 7.20 0.34 -10.14
C SER A 73 6.91 -0.37 -11.46
N GLY A 74 5.93 -1.27 -11.47
CA GLY A 74 5.54 -2.06 -12.64
C GLY A 74 4.57 -3.17 -12.29
N GLY A 75 3.44 -3.22 -13.02
CA GLY A 75 2.35 -4.14 -12.71
C GLY A 75 2.56 -5.61 -13.05
N CYS A 76 1.54 -6.39 -12.74
CA CYS A 76 1.48 -7.83 -12.98
C CYS A 76 0.80 -8.17 -14.32
N GLY A 77 1.23 -9.24 -14.99
CA GLY A 77 0.45 -9.84 -16.08
C GLY A 77 0.55 -9.13 -17.43
N ALA A 78 1.60 -8.34 -17.67
CA ALA A 78 1.89 -7.89 -19.03
C ALA A 78 2.14 -9.10 -19.94
N HIS A 79 1.52 -9.09 -21.14
CA HIS A 79 1.60 -10.15 -22.15
C HIS A 79 1.21 -11.58 -21.68
N GLY A 80 0.33 -11.71 -20.67
CA GLY A 80 -0.09 -13.02 -20.17
C GLY A 80 0.99 -13.77 -19.37
N SER A 81 2.10 -13.11 -19.02
CA SER A 81 3.13 -13.70 -18.17
C SER A 81 2.66 -13.80 -16.71
N GLN A 82 3.01 -14.90 -16.06
CA GLN A 82 2.90 -15.02 -14.60
C GLN A 82 4.12 -14.36 -13.94
N ILE A 83 4.40 -13.08 -14.22
CA ILE A 83 5.44 -12.29 -13.53
C ILE A 83 4.91 -10.88 -13.29
N CYS A 84 5.29 -10.26 -12.16
CA CYS A 84 5.08 -8.84 -11.91
C CYS A 84 6.42 -8.14 -12.04
N GLU A 85 6.47 -7.09 -12.86
CA GLU A 85 7.72 -6.39 -13.19
C GLU A 85 8.39 -5.87 -11.91
N ALA A 86 7.64 -5.21 -11.02
CA ALA A 86 8.16 -4.76 -9.73
C ALA A 86 8.67 -5.89 -8.83
N GLY A 87 8.01 -7.05 -8.84
CA GLY A 87 8.47 -8.23 -8.09
C GLY A 87 9.82 -8.72 -8.61
N GLN A 88 9.94 -8.86 -9.93
CA GLN A 88 11.16 -9.32 -10.57
C GLN A 88 12.31 -8.32 -10.39
N MET A 89 12.05 -7.03 -10.53
CA MET A 89 13.04 -5.98 -10.26
C MET A 89 13.54 -6.04 -8.82
N LYS A 90 12.65 -6.23 -7.84
CA LYS A 90 13.05 -6.43 -6.43
C LYS A 90 13.98 -7.62 -6.27
N ASP A 91 13.58 -8.79 -6.80
CA ASP A 91 14.35 -10.02 -6.64
C ASP A 91 15.77 -9.88 -7.25
N LEU A 92 15.87 -9.29 -8.44
CA LEU A 92 17.16 -9.06 -9.11
C LEU A 92 18.05 -8.02 -8.37
N LEU A 93 17.46 -6.97 -7.80
CA LEU A 93 18.21 -6.00 -6.99
C LEU A 93 18.73 -6.64 -5.69
N MET A 94 17.93 -7.50 -5.06
CA MET A 94 18.34 -8.25 -3.86
C MET A 94 19.47 -9.23 -4.17
N GLU A 95 19.42 -9.94 -5.31
CA GLU A 95 20.49 -10.82 -5.78
C GLU A 95 21.83 -10.05 -5.95
N LYS A 96 21.74 -8.76 -6.31
CA LYS A 96 22.89 -7.85 -6.43
C LYS A 96 23.36 -7.25 -5.09
N GLY A 97 22.75 -7.63 -3.98
CA GLY A 97 23.15 -7.21 -2.63
C GLY A 97 22.49 -5.91 -2.14
N ILE A 98 21.45 -5.41 -2.83
CA ILE A 98 20.67 -4.29 -2.31
C ILE A 98 19.78 -4.79 -1.15
N PRO A 99 19.78 -4.11 0.02
CA PRO A 99 19.00 -4.55 1.16
C PRO A 99 17.49 -4.58 0.89
N GLU A 100 16.82 -5.66 1.27
CA GLU A 100 15.37 -5.82 1.01
C GLU A 100 14.52 -4.70 1.62
N HIS A 101 14.87 -4.25 2.83
CA HIS A 101 14.05 -3.32 3.62
C HIS A 101 13.97 -1.90 3.03
N ILE A 102 14.87 -1.54 2.11
CA ILE A 102 14.80 -0.27 1.37
C ILE A 102 14.07 -0.42 0.03
N ILE A 103 13.73 -1.64 -0.41
CA ILE A 103 13.05 -1.88 -1.70
C ILE A 103 11.54 -1.97 -1.49
N ILE A 104 10.83 -1.01 -2.08
CA ILE A 104 9.37 -0.86 -2.01
C ILE A 104 8.79 -1.18 -3.38
N LYS A 105 7.73 -2.00 -3.42
CA LYS A 105 7.10 -2.39 -4.68
C LYS A 105 5.83 -1.59 -4.96
N GLU A 106 5.68 -1.16 -6.21
CA GLU A 106 4.42 -0.65 -6.75
C GLU A 106 4.01 -1.55 -7.92
N GLU A 107 2.91 -2.29 -7.77
CA GLU A 107 2.51 -3.39 -8.67
C GLU A 107 1.17 -3.14 -9.39
N LYS A 108 0.67 -1.90 -9.39
CA LYS A 108 -0.63 -1.53 -9.98
C LYS A 108 -0.47 -0.91 -11.36
N SER A 109 0.65 -0.27 -11.64
CA SER A 109 0.88 0.44 -12.90
C SER A 109 0.87 -0.46 -14.14
N LYS A 110 0.37 0.08 -15.26
CA LYS A 110 0.38 -0.56 -16.59
C LYS A 110 0.98 0.34 -17.68
N THR A 111 1.29 1.58 -17.33
CA THR A 111 1.83 2.60 -18.23
C THR A 111 2.84 3.47 -17.49
N THR A 112 3.72 4.15 -18.22
CA THR A 112 4.69 5.11 -17.66
C THR A 112 4.01 6.20 -16.82
N ALA A 113 2.88 6.72 -17.30
CA ALA A 113 2.13 7.74 -16.57
C ALA A 113 1.55 7.19 -15.25
N GLN A 114 1.12 5.93 -15.23
CA GLN A 114 0.63 5.27 -14.02
C GLN A 114 1.75 4.98 -13.02
N ASN A 115 2.99 4.75 -13.46
CA ASN A 115 4.14 4.62 -12.55
C ASN A 115 4.26 5.87 -11.67
N TYR A 116 4.14 7.08 -12.25
CA TYR A 116 4.11 8.33 -11.46
C TYR A 116 2.93 8.34 -10.48
N CYS A 117 1.71 8.14 -10.99
CA CYS A 117 0.49 8.30 -10.19
C CYS A 117 0.34 7.29 -9.04
N TYR A 118 0.81 6.05 -9.20
CA TYR A 118 0.81 5.09 -8.10
C TYR A 118 2.01 5.25 -7.17
N SER A 119 3.19 5.62 -7.69
CA SER A 119 4.37 5.80 -6.84
C SER A 119 4.25 7.01 -5.89
N ARG A 120 3.63 8.12 -6.34
CA ARG A 120 3.46 9.35 -5.53
C ARG A 120 2.61 9.16 -4.27
N ILE A 121 1.75 8.13 -4.25
CA ILE A 121 0.83 7.86 -3.14
C ILE A 121 1.30 6.75 -2.21
N LEU A 122 2.43 6.08 -2.51
CA LEU A 122 2.95 5.01 -1.66
C LEU A 122 3.19 5.51 -0.23
N ARG A 123 2.92 4.62 0.73
CA ARG A 123 3.07 4.86 2.17
C ARG A 123 3.98 3.84 2.80
N ASN A 124 4.74 4.28 3.80
CA ASN A 124 5.46 3.42 4.73
C ASN A 124 4.48 2.71 5.67
N PRO A 125 4.91 1.67 6.40
CA PRO A 125 4.07 0.98 7.39
C PRO A 125 3.47 1.90 8.46
N ASP A 126 4.12 3.02 8.78
CA ASP A 126 3.62 4.01 9.74
C ASP A 126 2.59 5.00 9.16
N GLY A 127 2.30 4.92 7.86
CA GLY A 127 1.37 5.80 7.14
C GLY A 127 2.00 7.05 6.54
N THR A 128 3.29 7.30 6.77
CA THR A 128 4.00 8.42 6.14
C THR A 128 4.20 8.19 4.65
N LYS A 129 4.30 9.26 3.84
CA LYS A 129 4.61 9.10 2.41
C LYS A 129 6.00 8.49 2.26
N VAL A 130 6.15 7.61 1.27
CA VAL A 130 7.48 7.14 0.86
C VAL A 130 8.27 8.27 0.21
N ILE A 131 7.65 8.96 -0.75
CA ILE A 131 8.23 10.12 -1.43
C ILE A 131 7.65 11.38 -0.78
N ASN A 132 8.52 12.18 -0.17
CA ASN A 132 8.18 13.40 0.55
C ASN A 132 8.63 14.65 -0.23
N LYS A 133 8.06 15.78 0.16
CA LYS A 133 8.50 17.09 -0.32
C LYS A 133 10.00 17.28 -0.01
N ASP A 134 10.70 17.94 -0.91
CA ASP A 134 12.14 18.25 -0.86
C ASP A 134 13.11 17.06 -1.01
N ASP A 135 12.60 15.82 -1.10
CA ASP A 135 13.38 14.63 -1.44
C ASP A 135 14.12 14.79 -2.78
N THR A 136 15.28 14.17 -2.90
CA THR A 136 15.96 14.00 -4.19
C THR A 136 15.62 12.63 -4.76
N LEU A 137 14.84 12.59 -5.84
CA LEU A 137 14.35 11.36 -6.42
C LEU A 137 15.03 11.08 -7.77
N TYR A 138 15.81 10.01 -7.84
CA TYR A 138 16.39 9.51 -9.09
C TYR A 138 15.41 8.57 -9.79
N VAL A 139 14.85 8.99 -10.91
CA VAL A 139 14.02 8.14 -11.76
C VAL A 139 14.90 7.43 -12.77
N VAL A 140 14.91 6.10 -12.70
CA VAL A 140 15.77 5.23 -13.50
C VAL A 140 14.98 4.58 -14.63
N SER A 141 15.48 4.72 -15.85
CA SER A 141 14.96 4.03 -17.03
C SER A 141 16.06 3.93 -18.09
N ASN A 142 15.90 3.05 -19.08
CA ASN A 142 16.82 2.95 -20.22
C ASN A 142 16.44 3.90 -21.37
N HIS A 143 15.50 4.83 -21.12
CA HIS A 143 14.96 5.73 -22.14
C HIS A 143 14.33 7.01 -21.55
N TRP A 144 13.82 7.90 -22.40
CA TRP A 144 13.30 9.23 -22.04
C TRP A 144 12.08 9.23 -21.10
N HIS A 145 11.45 8.06 -20.85
CA HIS A 145 10.38 7.90 -19.85
C HIS A 145 10.75 8.46 -18.47
N ALA A 146 12.00 8.28 -18.04
CA ALA A 146 12.46 8.76 -16.74
C ALA A 146 12.37 10.29 -16.62
N ILE A 147 12.62 11.02 -17.70
CA ILE A 147 12.58 12.49 -17.70
C ILE A 147 11.16 12.99 -17.45
N ALA A 148 10.17 12.44 -18.14
CA ALA A 148 8.78 12.85 -17.96
C ALA A 148 8.26 12.55 -16.54
N VAL A 149 8.58 11.37 -16.00
CA VAL A 149 8.19 10.99 -14.63
C VAL A 149 8.92 11.85 -13.58
N ALA A 150 10.23 12.10 -13.74
CA ALA A 150 10.98 12.99 -12.85
C ALA A 150 10.44 14.43 -12.89
N GLY A 151 10.08 14.92 -14.08
CA GLY A 151 9.43 16.22 -14.26
C GLY A 151 8.09 16.30 -13.54
N CYS A 152 7.24 15.26 -13.64
CA CYS A 152 5.99 15.19 -12.88
C CYS A 152 6.19 15.33 -11.37
N PHE A 153 7.14 14.60 -10.79
CA PHE A 153 7.48 14.73 -9.37
C PHE A 153 7.95 16.14 -9.01
N SER A 154 8.76 16.76 -9.89
CA SER A 154 9.29 18.10 -9.68
C SER A 154 8.20 19.18 -9.71
N VAL A 155 7.25 19.06 -10.63
CA VAL A 155 6.17 20.05 -10.80
C VAL A 155 5.06 19.88 -9.77
N ARG A 156 4.79 18.66 -9.30
CA ARG A 156 3.60 18.36 -8.49
C ARG A 156 3.83 18.01 -7.03
N GLU A 157 5.00 17.49 -6.69
CA GLU A 157 5.27 17.00 -5.33
C GLU A 157 6.31 17.84 -4.59
N ASP A 158 6.80 18.93 -5.17
CA ASP A 158 7.95 19.70 -4.66
C ASP A 158 9.18 18.81 -4.41
N VAL A 159 9.38 17.78 -5.25
CA VAL A 159 10.50 16.83 -5.17
C VAL A 159 11.61 17.29 -6.13
N LYS A 160 12.88 17.15 -5.74
CA LYS A 160 14.02 17.35 -6.65
C LYS A 160 14.16 16.14 -7.57
N GLY A 161 13.34 16.09 -8.61
CA GLY A 161 13.34 15.01 -9.59
C GLY A 161 14.59 15.04 -10.46
N THR A 162 15.39 13.97 -10.37
CA THR A 162 16.56 13.71 -11.22
C THR A 162 16.27 12.47 -12.06
N TYR A 163 16.75 12.43 -13.30
CA TYR A 163 16.66 11.22 -14.12
C TYR A 163 18.03 10.56 -14.25
N TYR A 164 18.04 9.23 -14.35
CA TYR A 164 19.22 8.44 -14.66
C TYR A 164 18.90 7.52 -15.83
N ILE A 165 19.51 7.81 -16.97
CA ILE A 165 19.28 7.10 -18.23
C ILE A 165 20.64 6.74 -18.82
N GLU A 166 20.84 5.46 -19.11
CA GLU A 166 21.86 5.01 -20.05
C GLU A 166 21.18 4.07 -21.05
N GLY A 167 21.36 4.33 -22.34
CA GLY A 167 20.67 3.61 -23.41
C GLY A 167 20.79 4.33 -24.75
N ASP A 168 20.24 3.73 -25.79
CA ASP A 168 20.25 4.32 -27.14
C ASP A 168 19.38 5.58 -27.20
N ILE A 169 19.94 6.65 -27.77
CA ILE A 169 19.25 7.94 -27.97
C ILE A 169 18.04 7.77 -28.92
N LYS A 170 18.10 6.78 -29.82
CA LYS A 170 17.02 6.46 -30.75
C LYS A 170 15.97 5.58 -30.06
N PRO A 171 14.71 6.03 -29.95
CA PRO A 171 13.59 5.18 -29.54
C PRO A 171 13.50 3.95 -30.42
N LYS A 172 13.03 2.83 -29.85
CA LYS A 172 12.67 1.67 -30.66
C LYS A 172 11.55 2.09 -31.61
N SER A 173 11.44 1.43 -32.76
CA SER A 173 10.41 1.75 -33.76
C SER A 173 8.97 1.64 -33.25
N ASN A 174 8.78 0.95 -32.12
CA ASN A 174 7.51 0.79 -31.41
C ASN A 174 7.41 1.62 -30.12
N ASP A 175 8.43 2.41 -29.76
CA ASP A 175 8.33 3.35 -28.65
C ASP A 175 7.59 4.60 -29.13
N SER A 176 6.40 4.84 -28.56
CA SER A 176 5.74 6.13 -28.71
C SER A 176 6.61 7.19 -28.01
N VAL A 177 7.21 8.09 -28.78
CA VAL A 177 8.05 9.22 -28.33
C VAL A 177 7.29 10.31 -27.57
N ASP A 178 6.21 9.92 -26.90
CA ASP A 178 5.18 10.78 -26.34
C ASP A 178 5.57 11.38 -24.97
N TYR A 179 6.87 11.57 -24.74
CA TYR A 179 7.41 11.95 -23.44
C TYR A 179 7.02 13.38 -23.06
N THR A 180 6.96 14.29 -24.06
CA THR A 180 6.53 15.67 -23.86
C THR A 180 5.08 15.73 -23.43
N HIS A 181 4.18 14.99 -24.09
CA HIS A 181 2.77 14.99 -23.70
C HIS A 181 2.53 14.42 -22.29
N ILE A 182 3.32 13.43 -21.84
CA ILE A 182 3.24 12.98 -20.43
C ILE A 182 3.52 14.14 -19.48
N LEU A 183 4.62 14.87 -19.67
CA LEU A 183 4.99 16.00 -18.80
C LEU A 183 4.06 17.20 -18.96
N GLU A 184 3.66 17.54 -20.18
CA GLU A 184 2.74 18.64 -20.48
C GLU A 184 1.37 18.39 -19.86
N ASN A 185 0.80 17.21 -20.07
CA ASN A 185 -0.48 16.83 -19.46
C ASN A 185 -0.35 16.84 -17.93
N CYS A 186 0.74 16.28 -17.41
CA CYS A 186 1.03 16.33 -15.99
C CYS A 186 1.19 17.76 -15.47
N SER A 187 1.75 18.70 -16.22
CA SER A 187 1.93 20.08 -15.74
C SER A 187 0.62 20.86 -15.80
N ASN A 188 -0.17 20.65 -16.86
CA ASN A 188 -1.30 21.52 -17.19
C ASN A 188 -2.65 21.02 -16.67
N ASN A 189 -2.79 19.73 -16.32
CA ASN A 189 -4.05 19.17 -15.86
C ASN A 189 -4.05 18.95 -14.34
N GLN A 190 -4.70 19.81 -13.54
CA GLN A 190 -4.74 19.66 -12.08
C GLN A 190 -5.18 18.26 -11.61
N ASN A 191 -6.08 17.61 -12.35
CA ASN A 191 -6.63 16.29 -12.07
C ASN A 191 -5.88 15.17 -12.82
N TYR A 192 -4.65 15.39 -13.27
CA TYR A 192 -3.89 14.48 -14.13
C TYR A 192 -3.95 13.01 -13.70
N CYS A 193 -3.70 12.71 -12.42
CA CYS A 193 -3.78 11.35 -11.92
C CYS A 193 -5.20 10.83 -11.79
N GLU A 194 -6.19 11.66 -11.48
CA GLU A 194 -7.60 11.25 -11.44
C GLU A 194 -8.12 10.92 -12.85
N ASP A 195 -7.70 11.71 -13.85
CA ASP A 195 -8.04 11.50 -15.26
C ASP A 195 -7.30 10.32 -15.87
N LEU A 196 -6.10 10.00 -15.38
CA LEU A 196 -5.29 8.88 -15.87
C LEU A 196 -5.68 7.58 -15.18
N LEU A 197 -5.66 7.57 -13.85
CA LEU A 197 -6.11 6.45 -13.05
C LEU A 197 -7.60 6.24 -13.30
N TRP A 198 -8.05 5.01 -13.11
CA TRP A 198 -9.48 4.77 -13.13
C TRP A 198 -10.00 4.82 -11.72
N PRO A 199 -11.26 5.24 -11.51
CA PRO A 199 -11.87 5.16 -10.20
C PRO A 199 -11.71 3.73 -9.70
N TYR A 200 -11.14 3.60 -8.51
CA TYR A 200 -11.02 2.34 -7.81
C TYR A 200 -11.63 2.51 -6.43
N ILE A 201 -11.98 1.38 -5.82
CA ILE A 201 -12.66 1.34 -4.54
C ILE A 201 -11.59 1.43 -3.46
N THR A 202 -11.64 2.48 -2.64
CA THR A 202 -10.70 2.77 -1.56
C THR A 202 -11.19 2.26 -0.21
N ALA A 203 -12.49 2.03 -0.08
CA ALA A 203 -13.08 1.32 1.04
C ALA A 203 -14.47 0.82 0.64
N SER A 204 -14.94 -0.26 1.25
CA SER A 204 -16.28 -0.79 0.97
C SER A 204 -16.87 -1.41 2.22
N TYR A 205 -18.19 -1.42 2.33
CA TYR A 205 -18.87 -2.16 3.38
C TYR A 205 -20.27 -2.57 2.94
N PHE A 206 -20.70 -3.75 3.39
CA PHE A 206 -22.07 -4.21 3.26
C PHE A 206 -22.89 -3.74 4.46
N ARG A 207 -24.10 -3.26 4.25
CA ARG A 207 -25.06 -2.96 5.33
C ARG A 207 -26.46 -3.47 5.01
N ASN A 208 -27.20 -3.77 6.06
CA ASN A 208 -28.64 -4.07 6.00
C ASN A 208 -29.39 -2.91 6.66
N LEU A 209 -30.21 -2.19 5.89
CA LEU A 209 -31.08 -1.12 6.37
C LEU A 209 -32.54 -1.48 6.08
N ASP A 210 -33.36 -1.65 7.11
CA ASP A 210 -34.81 -1.86 6.98
C ASP A 210 -35.20 -2.97 5.98
N GLY A 211 -34.42 -4.05 5.93
CA GLY A 211 -34.65 -5.18 5.02
C GLY A 211 -34.11 -4.98 3.59
N GLN A 212 -33.44 -3.86 3.31
CA GLN A 212 -32.68 -3.61 2.09
C GLN A 212 -31.19 -3.88 2.33
N ASN A 213 -30.60 -4.71 1.48
CA ASN A 213 -29.18 -5.01 1.50
C ASN A 213 -28.47 -4.08 0.52
N GLU A 214 -27.54 -3.30 1.04
CA GLU A 214 -26.82 -2.31 0.26
C GLU A 214 -25.32 -2.48 0.49
N VAL A 215 -24.55 -2.40 -0.58
CA VAL A 215 -23.11 -2.28 -0.50
C VAL A 215 -22.73 -0.85 -0.82
N VAL A 216 -21.96 -0.24 0.07
CA VAL A 216 -21.45 1.12 -0.07
C VAL A 216 -19.98 1.05 -0.46
N HIS A 217 -19.62 1.72 -1.55
CA HIS A 217 -18.25 1.83 -2.05
C HIS A 217 -17.79 3.27 -1.97
N LEU A 218 -16.62 3.50 -1.39
CA LEU A 218 -15.90 4.77 -1.40
C LEU A 218 -14.87 4.75 -2.53
N LEU A 219 -14.80 5.83 -3.31
CA LEU A 219 -13.88 6.02 -4.43
C LEU A 219 -13.26 7.41 -4.33
N GLY A 220 -12.27 7.57 -3.44
CA GLY A 220 -11.79 8.90 -3.05
C GLY A 220 -12.90 9.69 -2.35
N ASP A 221 -13.24 10.87 -2.86
CA ASP A 221 -14.33 11.71 -2.37
C ASP A 221 -15.73 11.21 -2.80
N HIS A 222 -15.81 10.28 -3.75
CA HIS A 222 -17.08 9.80 -4.28
C HIS A 222 -17.63 8.61 -3.50
N VAL A 223 -18.97 8.55 -3.39
CA VAL A 223 -19.68 7.39 -2.84
C VAL A 223 -20.58 6.77 -3.90
N ALA A 224 -20.54 5.46 -3.98
CA ALA A 224 -21.42 4.65 -4.80
C ALA A 224 -22.14 3.58 -3.99
N TYR A 225 -23.31 3.21 -4.47
CA TYR A 225 -24.20 2.24 -3.84
C TYR A 225 -24.52 1.15 -4.85
N SER A 226 -24.49 -0.11 -4.42
CA SER A 226 -24.92 -1.26 -5.23
C SER A 226 -25.82 -2.18 -4.42
N ASP A 227 -26.85 -2.74 -5.05
CA ASP A 227 -27.74 -3.74 -4.45
C ASP A 227 -27.00 -5.09 -4.34
N SER A 228 -27.05 -5.73 -3.17
CA SER A 228 -26.42 -7.03 -2.95
C SER A 228 -27.06 -8.18 -3.76
N LYS A 229 -28.31 -8.01 -4.22
CA LYS A 229 -29.03 -9.00 -5.06
C LYS A 229 -28.77 -8.82 -6.54
N ALA A 230 -28.18 -7.71 -6.95
CA ALA A 230 -28.04 -7.40 -8.35
C ALA A 230 -26.83 -8.14 -8.95
N SER A 231 -27.01 -8.62 -10.19
CA SER A 231 -25.98 -9.33 -10.95
C SER A 231 -24.68 -8.51 -11.02
N GLU A 232 -23.55 -9.16 -11.35
CA GLU A 232 -22.20 -8.54 -11.52
C GLU A 232 -22.18 -7.21 -12.33
N SER A 233 -23.27 -6.89 -13.03
CA SER A 233 -23.53 -5.73 -13.89
C SER A 233 -24.10 -4.48 -13.22
N SER A 234 -24.26 -4.40 -11.89
CA SER A 234 -24.96 -3.26 -11.24
C SER A 234 -24.10 -2.45 -10.26
N PHE A 235 -22.83 -2.20 -10.57
CA PHE A 235 -22.11 -1.07 -9.98
C PHE A 235 -22.62 0.24 -10.63
N PHE A 236 -23.94 0.50 -10.55
CA PHE A 236 -24.50 1.78 -10.99
C PHE A 236 -24.15 2.82 -9.94
N LEU A 237 -23.04 3.51 -10.16
CA LEU A 237 -22.58 4.62 -9.32
C LEU A 237 -23.70 5.68 -9.27
N THR A 238 -24.56 5.65 -8.26
CA THR A 238 -25.32 6.84 -7.89
C THR A 238 -24.33 7.78 -7.22
N LYS A 239 -23.64 8.56 -8.04
CA LYS A 239 -22.55 9.43 -7.62
C LYS A 239 -23.08 10.51 -6.69
N LYS A 240 -22.88 10.34 -5.39
CA LYS A 240 -22.86 11.48 -4.47
C LYS A 240 -21.43 11.97 -4.41
N ASN A 241 -21.26 13.28 -4.47
CA ASN A 241 -19.93 13.90 -4.39
C ASN A 241 -19.24 13.63 -3.05
N HIS A 242 -19.97 13.16 -2.02
CA HIS A 242 -19.47 13.01 -0.66
C HIS A 242 -20.32 12.02 0.18
N HIS A 243 -19.71 11.34 1.16
CA HIS A 243 -20.46 10.55 2.15
C HIS A 243 -21.34 11.49 3.01
N PRO A 244 -22.65 11.20 3.20
CA PRO A 244 -23.61 12.16 3.77
C PRO A 244 -23.31 12.56 5.22
N VAL A 245 -22.58 11.70 5.95
CA VAL A 245 -22.27 11.91 7.37
C VAL A 245 -20.82 12.41 7.58
N VAL A 246 -19.90 12.13 6.65
CA VAL A 246 -18.46 12.42 6.88
C VAL A 246 -18.13 13.81 6.34
N PRO A 247 -17.57 14.72 7.17
CA PRO A 247 -17.11 16.01 6.70
C PRO A 247 -16.09 15.88 5.57
N LYS A 248 -16.13 16.78 4.57
CA LYS A 248 -15.23 16.74 3.40
C LYS A 248 -13.76 16.56 3.76
N LYS A 249 -13.28 17.23 4.82
CA LYS A 249 -11.87 17.14 5.29
C LYS A 249 -11.42 15.73 5.70
N TRP A 250 -12.36 14.83 5.99
CA TRP A 250 -12.09 13.47 6.49
C TRP A 250 -12.32 12.39 5.43
N GLN A 251 -12.93 12.71 4.28
CA GLN A 251 -13.31 11.68 3.30
C GLN A 251 -12.11 11.01 2.64
N ASP A 252 -11.12 11.80 2.24
CA ASP A 252 -9.87 11.30 1.64
C ASP A 252 -8.94 10.61 2.67
N GLN A 253 -9.34 10.58 3.94
CA GLN A 253 -8.59 9.92 5.02
C GLN A 253 -9.15 8.55 5.39
N ILE A 254 -10.27 8.13 4.79
CA ILE A 254 -10.86 6.81 5.03
C ILE A 254 -10.06 5.77 4.26
N ASP A 255 -9.36 4.91 5.00
CA ASP A 255 -8.51 3.86 4.46
C ASP A 255 -9.27 2.54 4.31
N ALA A 256 -10.19 2.26 5.24
CA ALA A 256 -11.01 1.06 5.24
C ALA A 256 -12.34 1.31 5.95
N ALA A 257 -13.33 0.48 5.65
CA ALA A 257 -14.65 0.56 6.25
C ALA A 257 -15.21 -0.82 6.52
N PHE A 258 -16.08 -0.93 7.51
CA PHE A 258 -16.95 -2.09 7.69
C PHE A 258 -18.21 -1.69 8.46
N TYR A 259 -19.24 -2.52 8.41
CA TYR A 259 -20.46 -2.36 9.19
C TYR A 259 -20.56 -3.48 10.22
N ASN A 260 -20.78 -3.10 11.48
CA ASN A 260 -21.07 -4.04 12.56
C ASN A 260 -22.58 -4.09 12.76
N ARG A 261 -23.20 -5.19 12.33
CA ARG A 261 -24.65 -5.42 12.42
C ARG A 261 -25.14 -5.51 13.86
N THR A 262 -24.38 -6.13 14.76
CA THR A 262 -24.77 -6.30 16.17
C THR A 262 -24.89 -4.96 16.88
N GLU A 263 -23.99 -4.03 16.56
CA GLU A 263 -24.00 -2.68 17.13
C GLU A 263 -24.82 -1.68 16.32
N ASN A 264 -25.24 -2.05 15.10
CA ASN A 264 -25.81 -1.16 14.10
C ASN A 264 -24.93 0.08 13.87
N LYS A 265 -23.63 -0.13 13.63
CA LYS A 265 -22.64 0.93 13.46
C LYS A 265 -21.77 0.73 12.24
N ILE A 266 -21.47 1.82 11.54
CA ILE A 266 -20.44 1.88 10.52
C ILE A 266 -19.13 2.24 11.22
N TYR A 267 -18.05 1.56 10.86
CA TYR A 267 -16.70 1.83 11.30
C TYR A 267 -15.86 2.30 10.12
N PHE A 268 -15.13 3.39 10.31
CA PHE A 268 -14.07 3.83 9.39
C PHE A 268 -12.72 3.78 10.07
N LEU A 269 -11.71 3.31 9.34
CA LEU A 269 -10.32 3.31 9.75
C LEU A 269 -9.60 4.42 8.99
N MET A 270 -8.82 5.23 9.72
CA MET A 270 -8.18 6.44 9.21
C MET A 270 -6.84 6.64 9.92
N GLY A 271 -5.73 6.42 9.21
CA GLY A 271 -4.37 6.75 9.66
C GLY A 271 -4.03 6.25 11.07
N GLY A 272 -4.32 4.99 11.38
CA GLY A 272 -4.08 4.40 12.71
C GLY A 272 -5.16 4.69 13.76
N HIS A 273 -6.32 5.21 13.36
CA HIS A 273 -7.48 5.41 14.22
C HIS A 273 -8.70 4.69 13.66
N SER A 274 -9.66 4.38 14.54
CA SER A 274 -11.02 4.03 14.17
C SER A 274 -12.00 5.11 14.64
N ILE A 275 -13.07 5.28 13.90
CA ILE A 275 -14.27 5.98 14.34
C ILE A 275 -15.47 5.10 14.01
N SER A 276 -16.50 5.16 14.85
CA SER A 276 -17.78 4.54 14.54
C SER A 276 -18.94 5.48 14.77
N PHE A 277 -19.99 5.29 14.00
CA PHE A 277 -21.24 6.04 14.12
C PHE A 277 -22.42 5.18 13.66
N GLY A 278 -23.57 5.34 14.33
CA GLY A 278 -24.83 4.74 13.92
C GLY A 278 -25.49 5.48 12.74
N PRO A 279 -26.60 4.95 12.19
CA PRO A 279 -27.30 5.54 11.04
C PRO A 279 -27.71 7.01 11.22
N ASP A 280 -28.12 7.38 12.43
CA ASP A 280 -28.61 8.73 12.77
C ASP A 280 -27.58 9.57 13.54
N GLU A 281 -26.40 9.01 13.82
CA GLU A 281 -25.35 9.71 14.56
C GLU A 281 -24.58 10.66 13.64
N LYS A 282 -24.29 11.86 14.12
CA LYS A 282 -23.38 12.79 13.44
C LYS A 282 -21.94 12.33 13.63
N PHE A 283 -21.11 12.54 12.60
CA PHE A 283 -19.67 12.38 12.72
C PHE A 283 -19.14 13.30 13.83
N ASN A 284 -18.41 12.72 14.79
CA ASN A 284 -17.77 13.44 15.88
C ASN A 284 -16.31 13.01 16.00
N GLU A 285 -15.39 13.92 15.67
CA GLU A 285 -13.95 13.65 15.69
C GLU A 285 -13.39 13.35 17.08
N ASP A 286 -14.08 13.76 18.16
CA ASP A 286 -13.70 13.41 19.53
C ASP A 286 -13.81 11.90 19.82
N ARG A 287 -14.51 11.14 18.96
CA ARG A 287 -14.65 9.68 19.04
C ARG A 287 -13.54 8.92 18.30
N LEU A 288 -12.56 9.62 17.73
CA LEU A 288 -11.39 8.97 17.13
C LEU A 288 -10.66 8.16 18.20
N MET A 289 -10.54 6.86 17.96
CA MET A 289 -9.93 5.91 18.87
C MET A 289 -8.66 5.35 18.22
N PRO A 290 -7.46 5.55 18.81
CA PRO A 290 -6.24 4.94 18.29
C PRO A 290 -6.38 3.42 18.23
N LEU A 291 -5.95 2.78 17.12
CA LEU A 291 -6.10 1.33 16.92
C LEU A 291 -5.46 0.53 18.06
N LYS A 292 -4.31 0.97 18.57
CA LYS A 292 -3.61 0.35 19.72
C LYS A 292 -4.40 0.35 21.03
N LYS A 293 -5.37 1.26 21.19
CA LYS A 293 -6.28 1.30 22.34
C LYS A 293 -7.54 0.48 22.07
N TRP A 294 -7.93 0.37 20.79
CA TRP A 294 -9.12 -0.35 20.38
C TRP A 294 -8.91 -1.86 20.32
N ILE A 295 -7.78 -2.30 19.79
CA ILE A 295 -7.40 -3.71 19.62
C ILE A 295 -6.30 -4.04 20.62
N LYS A 296 -6.54 -5.07 21.44
CA LYS A 296 -5.61 -5.50 22.48
C LYS A 296 -4.37 -6.14 21.87
N ASP A 297 -3.21 -5.80 22.41
CA ASP A 297 -1.90 -6.35 22.01
C ASP A 297 -1.58 -6.18 20.51
N LEU A 298 -2.09 -5.10 19.89
CA LEU A 298 -1.88 -4.81 18.47
C LEU A 298 -0.38 -4.66 18.13
N PRO A 299 0.17 -5.40 17.14
CA PRO A 299 1.57 -5.30 16.75
C PRO A 299 1.93 -3.88 16.34
N THR A 300 3.14 -3.43 16.69
CA THR A 300 3.61 -2.05 16.44
C THR A 300 3.47 -1.61 14.98
N THR A 301 3.71 -2.53 14.03
CA THR A 301 3.55 -2.30 12.59
C THR A 301 2.10 -2.10 12.13
N TRP A 302 1.11 -2.44 12.97
CA TRP A 302 -0.32 -2.27 12.73
C TRP A 302 -0.95 -1.14 13.58
N GLN A 303 -0.22 -0.58 14.54
CA GLN A 303 -0.72 0.49 15.42
C GLN A 303 -0.88 1.83 14.70
N ASN A 304 -0.05 2.09 13.68
CA ASN A 304 -0.02 3.33 12.92
C ASN A 304 -0.19 3.03 11.43
N GLY A 305 -0.47 4.08 10.65
CA GLY A 305 -0.65 3.99 9.21
C GLY A 305 -1.95 3.35 8.77
N ASN A 306 -2.08 3.23 7.45
CA ASN A 306 -3.33 2.86 6.81
C ASN A 306 -3.61 1.37 6.99
N ILE A 307 -4.88 1.06 7.25
CA ILE A 307 -5.42 -0.29 7.08
C ILE A 307 -6.06 -0.29 5.70
N ASP A 308 -5.59 -1.14 4.79
CA ASP A 308 -5.98 -1.06 3.40
C ASP A 308 -7.40 -1.59 3.14
N ALA A 309 -7.87 -2.52 3.98
CA ALA A 309 -9.24 -3.01 3.91
C ALA A 309 -9.67 -3.64 5.25
N ALA A 310 -10.99 -3.67 5.48
CA ALA A 310 -11.57 -4.33 6.64
C ALA A 310 -12.90 -4.99 6.28
N PHE A 311 -13.24 -6.10 6.94
CA PHE A 311 -14.57 -6.71 6.83
C PHE A 311 -14.92 -7.56 8.05
N ILE A 312 -16.22 -7.82 8.22
CA ILE A 312 -16.77 -8.74 9.24
C ILE A 312 -17.57 -9.82 8.51
N THR A 313 -17.57 -11.04 9.04
CA THR A 313 -18.35 -12.17 8.51
C THR A 313 -19.54 -12.55 9.39
N ASN A 314 -20.52 -13.25 8.83
CA ASN A 314 -21.76 -13.64 9.50
C ASN A 314 -21.59 -14.44 10.77
N ASP A 315 -20.63 -15.35 10.74
CA ASP A 315 -20.66 -16.48 11.66
C ASP A 315 -19.99 -16.17 13.00
N ASP A 316 -19.18 -15.11 13.07
CA ASP A 316 -17.90 -15.35 13.73
C ASP A 316 -17.37 -14.27 14.62
N HIS A 317 -18.12 -13.20 14.90
CA HIS A 317 -17.67 -12.18 15.85
C HIS A 317 -16.22 -11.74 15.54
N LYS A 318 -15.83 -11.74 14.26
CA LYS A 318 -14.45 -11.54 13.82
C LYS A 318 -14.37 -10.39 12.86
N LEU A 319 -13.43 -9.51 13.15
CA LEU A 319 -12.98 -8.42 12.31
C LEU A 319 -11.70 -8.84 11.60
N TYR A 320 -11.71 -8.76 10.28
CA TYR A 320 -10.54 -8.99 9.45
C TYR A 320 -9.99 -7.64 9.01
N LEU A 321 -8.70 -7.41 9.28
CA LEU A 321 -7.98 -6.20 8.87
C LEU A 321 -6.85 -6.60 7.91
N LEU A 322 -6.75 -5.89 6.79
CA LEU A 322 -5.74 -6.14 5.76
C LEU A 322 -4.77 -4.97 5.71
N LYS A 323 -3.47 -5.28 5.63
CA LYS A 323 -2.42 -4.27 5.47
C LYS A 323 -1.23 -4.85 4.71
N GLY A 324 -0.94 -4.28 3.53
CA GLY A 324 0.03 -4.80 2.58
C GLY A 324 -0.33 -6.23 2.17
N SER A 325 0.56 -7.17 2.48
CA SER A 325 0.27 -8.60 2.33
C SER A 325 -0.41 -9.23 3.54
N GLY A 326 -0.38 -8.59 4.70
CA GLY A 326 -0.81 -9.20 5.95
C GLY A 326 -2.33 -9.20 6.14
N LEU A 327 -2.81 -10.20 6.89
CA LEU A 327 -4.19 -10.32 7.35
C LEU A 327 -4.19 -10.52 8.87
N LEU A 328 -4.83 -9.63 9.60
CA LEU A 328 -5.08 -9.75 11.03
C LEU A 328 -6.53 -10.15 11.27
N THR A 329 -6.75 -11.19 12.07
CA THR A 329 -8.09 -11.60 12.52
C THR A 329 -8.26 -11.24 13.99
N VAL A 330 -9.29 -10.44 14.29
CA VAL A 330 -9.56 -9.90 15.63
C VAL A 330 -10.93 -10.38 16.09
N SER A 331 -11.03 -10.87 17.31
CA SER A 331 -12.31 -11.18 17.97
C SER A 331 -12.97 -9.87 18.41
N ILE A 332 -14.21 -9.62 18.01
CA ILE A 332 -15.00 -8.41 18.31
C ILE A 332 -15.47 -8.33 19.77
N PRO A 333 -15.90 -9.44 20.43
CA PRO A 333 -16.39 -9.39 21.81
C PRO A 333 -15.39 -8.80 22.82
N ASP A 334 -14.10 -9.08 22.62
CA ASP A 334 -13.01 -8.71 23.52
C ASP A 334 -11.89 -7.92 22.83
N MET A 335 -12.02 -7.68 21.51
CA MET A 335 -11.05 -6.97 20.67
C MET A 335 -9.63 -7.56 20.73
N THR A 336 -9.52 -8.89 20.85
CA THR A 336 -8.23 -9.60 20.92
C THR A 336 -7.82 -10.20 19.57
N ILE A 337 -6.52 -10.30 19.32
CA ILE A 337 -6.00 -10.92 18.09
C ILE A 337 -6.14 -12.44 18.18
N VAL A 338 -6.79 -13.03 17.19
CA VAL A 338 -7.03 -14.48 17.07
C VAL A 338 -6.04 -15.12 16.10
N ASN A 339 -5.70 -14.43 15.01
CA ASN A 339 -4.76 -14.94 14.02
C ASN A 339 -4.01 -13.78 13.33
N PHE A 340 -2.81 -14.08 12.88
CA PHE A 340 -2.02 -13.20 12.03
C PHE A 340 -1.41 -14.01 10.89
N ASP A 341 -1.77 -13.68 9.65
CA ASP A 341 -1.18 -14.26 8.45
C ASP A 341 -0.29 -13.20 7.78
N ASP A 342 1.01 -13.50 7.59
CA ASP A 342 1.94 -12.59 6.89
C ASP A 342 1.54 -12.32 5.43
N LYS A 343 0.82 -13.27 4.82
CA LYS A 343 0.37 -13.25 3.43
C LYS A 343 -1.08 -13.73 3.32
N ILE A 344 -1.96 -12.82 2.95
CA ILE A 344 -3.38 -13.08 2.73
C ILE A 344 -3.62 -14.14 1.65
N SER A 345 -2.72 -14.24 0.67
CA SER A 345 -2.78 -15.25 -0.39
C SER A 345 -2.76 -16.68 0.14
N ASN A 346 -2.17 -16.93 1.32
CA ASN A 346 -2.11 -18.25 1.92
C ASN A 346 -3.46 -18.68 2.51
N ARG A 347 -4.36 -17.73 2.75
CA ARG A 347 -5.65 -18.00 3.40
C ARG A 347 -6.70 -18.56 2.45
N TYR A 348 -6.53 -18.33 1.15
CA TYR A 348 -7.56 -18.53 0.13
C TYR A 348 -7.08 -19.43 -1.00
N GLN A 349 -7.87 -20.47 -1.31
CA GLN A 349 -7.55 -21.38 -2.40
C GLN A 349 -7.80 -20.71 -3.76
N GLY A 350 -6.87 -20.88 -4.70
CA GLY A 350 -7.01 -20.30 -6.05
C GLY A 350 -6.69 -18.80 -6.10
N TRP A 351 -5.93 -18.28 -5.13
CA TRP A 351 -5.47 -16.89 -5.14
C TRP A 351 -4.81 -16.53 -6.49
N PRO A 352 -5.26 -15.45 -7.16
CA PRO A 352 -4.74 -15.14 -8.48
C PRO A 352 -3.27 -14.76 -8.44
N PHE A 353 -2.52 -15.34 -9.36
CA PHE A 353 -1.10 -15.03 -9.50
C PHE A 353 -0.84 -13.51 -9.67
N SER A 354 -1.68 -12.83 -10.47
CA SER A 354 -1.57 -11.39 -10.72
C SER A 354 -1.74 -10.52 -9.47
N TRP A 355 -2.27 -11.08 -8.38
CA TRP A 355 -2.49 -10.41 -7.10
C TRP A 355 -1.39 -10.75 -6.07
N LYS A 356 -0.43 -11.61 -6.42
CA LYS A 356 0.75 -11.96 -5.62
C LYS A 356 0.42 -12.23 -4.15
N ASN A 357 0.95 -11.42 -3.23
CA ASN A 357 0.82 -11.63 -1.79
C ASN A 357 -0.30 -10.78 -1.16
N GLY A 358 -1.04 -9.95 -1.90
CA GLY A 358 -2.04 -9.04 -1.30
C GLY A 358 -2.13 -7.67 -1.98
N ASN A 359 -2.01 -6.59 -1.18
CA ASN A 359 -2.24 -5.18 -1.55
C ASN A 359 -3.68 -4.92 -2.01
N VAL A 360 -4.62 -5.35 -1.17
CA VAL A 360 -6.05 -5.14 -1.37
C VAL A 360 -6.39 -3.70 -1.00
N ASP A 361 -7.16 -3.00 -1.84
CA ASP A 361 -7.56 -1.61 -1.65
C ASP A 361 -8.89 -1.43 -0.92
N ALA A 362 -9.73 -2.45 -0.95
CA ALA A 362 -10.99 -2.48 -0.20
C ALA A 362 -11.48 -3.93 -0.11
N ALA A 363 -12.33 -4.19 0.88
CA ALA A 363 -13.00 -5.46 1.02
C ALA A 363 -14.42 -5.23 1.54
N TYR A 364 -15.33 -6.12 1.17
CA TYR A 364 -16.54 -6.32 1.95
C TYR A 364 -16.96 -7.78 1.85
N TYR A 365 -17.61 -8.26 2.90
CA TYR A 365 -18.24 -9.56 2.90
C TYR A 365 -19.74 -9.39 2.75
N ASP A 366 -20.32 -10.09 1.78
CA ASP A 366 -21.75 -10.14 1.52
C ASP A 366 -22.37 -11.32 2.26
N GLU A 367 -23.15 -11.01 3.29
CA GLU A 367 -23.82 -12.00 4.12
C GLU A 367 -24.89 -12.81 3.38
N ILE A 368 -25.46 -12.25 2.31
CA ILE A 368 -26.57 -12.84 1.58
C ILE A 368 -26.07 -13.87 0.57
N SER A 369 -25.03 -13.51 -0.17
CA SER A 369 -24.41 -14.43 -1.13
C SER A 369 -23.35 -15.34 -0.49
N ASN A 370 -22.99 -15.09 0.76
CA ASN A 370 -21.90 -15.75 1.49
C ASN A 370 -20.56 -15.67 0.72
N LYS A 371 -20.21 -14.44 0.30
CA LYS A 371 -19.02 -14.19 -0.50
C LYS A 371 -18.22 -13.00 0.01
N LEU A 372 -16.91 -13.13 -0.02
CA LEU A 372 -15.98 -12.02 0.21
C LEU A 372 -15.58 -11.42 -1.14
N PHE A 373 -15.67 -10.10 -1.24
CA PHE A 373 -15.19 -9.33 -2.37
C PHE A 373 -13.94 -8.56 -1.94
N LEU A 374 -12.84 -8.75 -2.66
CA LEU A 374 -11.61 -7.99 -2.49
C LEU A 374 -11.35 -7.16 -3.74
N PHE A 375 -10.96 -5.91 -3.56
CA PHE A 375 -10.73 -4.94 -4.63
C PHE A 375 -9.25 -4.58 -4.69
N ARG A 376 -8.70 -4.40 -5.90
CA ARG A 376 -7.33 -3.92 -6.12
C ARG A 376 -7.28 -3.17 -7.43
N GLY A 377 -7.13 -1.86 -7.35
CA GLY A 377 -7.19 -0.95 -8.48
C GLY A 377 -8.46 -1.19 -9.30
N LYS A 378 -8.29 -1.55 -10.57
CA LYS A 378 -9.38 -1.83 -11.50
C LYS A 378 -9.99 -3.21 -11.40
N GLU A 379 -9.46 -4.06 -10.56
CA GLU A 379 -9.84 -5.46 -10.53
C GLU A 379 -10.50 -5.77 -9.20
N TYR A 380 -11.28 -6.84 -9.21
CA TYR A 380 -11.76 -7.45 -8.00
C TYR A 380 -11.70 -8.96 -8.12
N ILE A 381 -11.62 -9.61 -6.97
CA ILE A 381 -11.78 -11.06 -6.84
C ILE A 381 -12.97 -11.33 -5.95
N ARG A 382 -13.64 -12.44 -6.21
CA ARG A 382 -14.75 -12.92 -5.41
C ARG A 382 -14.38 -14.26 -4.83
N ILE A 383 -14.58 -14.43 -3.53
CA ILE A 383 -14.20 -15.61 -2.78
C ILE A 383 -15.47 -16.20 -2.19
N SER A 384 -15.78 -17.44 -2.56
CA SER A 384 -16.86 -18.20 -1.94
C SER A 384 -16.45 -18.55 -0.51
N TRP A 385 -17.23 -18.11 0.47
CA TRP A 385 -16.91 -18.28 1.89
C TRP A 385 -17.38 -19.65 2.39
N ASN A 386 -16.83 -20.70 1.78
CA ASN A 386 -16.96 -22.09 2.18
C ASN A 386 -15.76 -22.53 3.04
N ASP A 387 -15.72 -23.80 3.46
CA ASP A 387 -14.63 -24.33 4.29
C ASP A 387 -13.23 -24.06 3.72
N ASN A 388 -13.10 -24.18 2.38
CA ASN A 388 -11.85 -23.98 1.65
C ASN A 388 -11.57 -22.52 1.26
N LYS A 389 -12.53 -21.61 1.47
CA LYS A 389 -12.50 -20.20 1.08
C LYS A 389 -11.89 -19.99 -0.32
N THR A 390 -12.56 -20.54 -1.33
CA THR A 390 -12.04 -20.62 -2.69
C THR A 390 -12.36 -19.36 -3.50
N VAL A 391 -11.37 -18.83 -4.21
CA VAL A 391 -11.56 -17.79 -5.23
C VAL A 391 -12.38 -18.36 -6.38
N ASP A 392 -13.45 -17.67 -6.75
CA ASP A 392 -14.35 -18.09 -7.83
C ASP A 392 -13.61 -18.15 -9.18
N SER A 393 -13.94 -19.13 -10.02
CA SER A 393 -13.35 -19.26 -11.35
C SER A 393 -13.64 -18.05 -12.23
N GLY A 394 -12.67 -17.66 -13.05
CA GLY A 394 -12.75 -16.49 -13.95
C GLY A 394 -12.44 -15.16 -13.29
N TYR A 395 -11.91 -15.16 -12.06
CA TYR A 395 -11.39 -13.98 -11.37
C TYR A 395 -9.84 -13.95 -11.42
N PRO A 396 -9.20 -12.76 -11.39
CA PRO A 396 -9.79 -11.44 -11.20
C PRO A 396 -10.57 -10.95 -12.42
N LYS A 397 -11.60 -10.13 -12.18
CA LYS A 397 -12.37 -9.45 -13.21
C LYS A 397 -12.15 -7.95 -13.12
N SER A 398 -12.25 -7.25 -14.26
CA SER A 398 -12.28 -5.79 -14.26
C SER A 398 -13.56 -5.28 -13.59
N LEU A 399 -13.42 -4.21 -12.83
CA LEU A 399 -14.51 -3.45 -12.27
C LEU A 399 -15.33 -2.85 -13.42
N PRO A 400 -16.66 -3.04 -13.43
CA PRO A 400 -17.53 -2.45 -14.44
C PRO A 400 -17.80 -0.96 -14.14
N ILE A 401 -16.80 -0.24 -13.63
CA ILE A 401 -16.86 1.19 -13.38
C ILE A 401 -16.43 1.90 -14.66
N LYS A 402 -17.35 2.67 -15.25
CA LYS A 402 -17.00 3.61 -16.32
C LYS A 402 -16.44 4.88 -15.70
N LYS A 403 -15.40 5.45 -16.33
CA LYS A 403 -15.04 6.83 -16.03
C LYS A 403 -16.28 7.71 -16.30
N PRO A 404 -16.64 8.60 -15.36
CA PRO A 404 -17.81 9.45 -15.49
C PRO A 404 -17.78 10.31 -16.76
#